data_AF-E1QFK7-F1
#
_entry.id   AF-E1QFK7-F1
#
_cell.length_a   1.000
_cell.length_b   1.000
_cell.length_c   1.000
_cell.angle_alpha   90.00
_cell.angle_beta   90.00
_cell.angle_gamma   90.00
#
_symmetry.space_group_name_H-M   'P 1'
#
loop_
_entity.id
_entity.type
_entity.pdbx_description
1 polymer ?
#
loop_
_entity_poly.entity_id
_entity_poly.type
_entity_poly.pdbx_seq_one_letter_code
_entity_poly.pdbx_strand_id
1 'polypeptide(L)'
;MPRALIVALAAALSLLTALTAPPAAAEPREVCWILTLDYPLVRQLMIERAFPLPGQRAVAADSDDGCTRIDLAEPQLSGDSGMLKVRAKISVKAGVSLLGNCASPVRFDGYVDIWQQIALDQRTWRLKTHTVRTRLLDHGRRPVSVVNLVLNLVQENVPAYFDQFDIDLSPPRQDLDRQLPLFFKPEMTAQVESWLATLRPGKVEAQADAIRAQMCMTVDVPEQEQFYEETLLMPTDEEIDAFRNYWQAWDSFFVAELLSLENQPLTLDERDQVLTAMLDMRYGFLEALRDKDTSRDLVRRQFLETWSAISPILRKYGWQSPQRPTFNYFALMSASDALAALDRLGPAIGLDISREGLFRLAHLVSSDPTLGELPYSDAQNDRLRQVLGLGPAPERTAPAPVGEEIILPMPSLEQSSWLDFFVSAAHASQIDASSVDYEAIAPWLPPSSENAPQYIERVREMMNQEADAVERKSKLSDKHRGLLRLIIEASAWQESCWRQFIAGQGRVTYLRSYNNTSVGIMQIYLDVWRGLYDPDSLRWDIRYNARAGCEILALYMKRYALKKSQNLSDDILARSVYAMYNGGPGQLAKFLQRHKKGEFWLSDRLFWEKYLWVKSGQFQNIAACLVGG
;
A
#
# COMPACT_ATOMS: atom_id res chain seq x y z
N MET A 1 -70.17 -10.37 -27.29
CA MET A 1 -69.36 -9.77 -26.20
C MET A 1 -68.49 -8.67 -26.80
N PRO A 2 -68.48 -7.45 -26.25
CA PRO A 2 -67.77 -6.34 -26.85
C PRO A 2 -66.25 -6.52 -26.71
N ARG A 3 -65.49 -6.24 -27.78
CA ARG A 3 -64.01 -6.34 -27.86
C ARG A 3 -63.29 -5.67 -26.68
N ALA A 4 -63.88 -4.65 -26.07
CA ALA A 4 -63.37 -3.97 -24.88
C ALA A 4 -63.25 -4.91 -23.66
N LEU A 5 -64.16 -5.87 -23.49
CA LEU A 5 -64.14 -6.81 -22.37
C LEU A 5 -63.01 -7.84 -22.51
N ILE A 6 -62.69 -8.23 -23.74
CA ILE A 6 -61.61 -9.19 -24.04
C ILE A 6 -60.24 -8.53 -23.83
N VAL A 7 -60.09 -7.26 -24.21
CA VAL A 7 -58.86 -6.49 -23.97
C VAL A 7 -58.65 -6.22 -22.48
N ALA A 8 -59.72 -5.90 -21.74
CA ALA A 8 -59.65 -5.71 -20.29
C ALA A 8 -59.32 -7.01 -19.54
N LEU A 9 -59.89 -8.16 -19.94
CA LEU A 9 -59.55 -9.46 -19.37
C LEU A 9 -58.12 -9.89 -19.72
N ALA A 10 -57.66 -9.64 -20.94
CA ALA A 10 -56.28 -9.93 -21.33
C ALA A 10 -55.29 -9.07 -20.53
N ALA A 11 -55.55 -7.77 -20.36
CA ALA A 11 -54.71 -6.87 -19.56
C ALA A 11 -54.71 -7.25 -18.06
N ALA A 12 -55.86 -7.65 -17.50
CA ALA A 12 -55.94 -8.14 -16.13
C ALA A 12 -55.24 -9.49 -15.94
N LEU A 13 -55.30 -10.40 -16.93
CA LEU A 13 -54.59 -11.68 -16.89
C LEU A 13 -53.07 -11.49 -17.04
N SER A 14 -52.63 -10.51 -17.83
CA SER A 14 -51.22 -10.09 -17.94
C SER A 14 -50.71 -9.45 -16.65
N LEU A 15 -51.53 -8.64 -15.97
CA LEU A 15 -51.17 -8.08 -14.65
C LEU A 15 -51.12 -9.19 -13.58
N LEU A 16 -52.07 -10.13 -13.56
CA LEU A 16 -52.06 -11.24 -12.61
C LEU A 16 -50.92 -12.23 -12.85
N THR A 17 -50.47 -12.42 -14.09
CA THR A 17 -49.29 -13.25 -14.40
C THR A 17 -47.97 -12.54 -14.06
N ALA A 18 -47.90 -11.21 -14.17
CA ALA A 18 -46.76 -10.42 -13.68
C ALA A 18 -46.67 -10.39 -12.14
N LEU A 19 -47.80 -10.47 -11.43
CA LEU A 19 -47.87 -10.52 -9.96
C LEU A 19 -47.69 -11.93 -9.36
N THR A 20 -47.60 -12.97 -10.19
CA THR A 20 -47.43 -14.38 -9.75
C THR A 20 -46.18 -15.05 -10.33
N ALA A 21 -45.34 -14.30 -11.05
CA ALA A 21 -43.99 -14.78 -11.39
C ALA A 21 -43.22 -14.96 -10.07
N PRO A 22 -42.74 -16.18 -9.74
CA PRO A 22 -41.84 -16.34 -8.61
C PRO A 22 -40.62 -15.44 -8.84
N PRO A 23 -40.07 -14.78 -7.79
CA PRO A 23 -38.82 -14.06 -7.94
C PRO A 23 -37.82 -15.00 -8.60
N ALA A 24 -37.17 -14.54 -9.67
CA ALA A 24 -36.17 -15.30 -10.39
C ALA A 24 -35.14 -15.81 -9.35
N ALA A 25 -35.04 -17.13 -9.22
CA ALA A 25 -34.22 -17.73 -8.18
C ALA A 25 -32.75 -17.45 -8.52
N ALA A 26 -32.06 -16.75 -7.60
CA ALA A 26 -30.62 -16.56 -7.68
C ALA A 26 -29.92 -17.93 -7.86
N GLU A 27 -28.98 -18.02 -8.81
CA GLU A 27 -28.25 -19.27 -9.03
C GLU A 27 -27.20 -19.44 -7.93
N PRO A 28 -27.26 -20.53 -7.13
CA PRO A 28 -26.23 -20.80 -6.15
C PRO A 28 -24.92 -21.17 -6.87
N ARG A 29 -23.87 -20.41 -6.57
CA ARG A 29 -22.51 -20.63 -7.09
C ARG A 29 -21.56 -20.96 -5.96
N GLU A 30 -20.72 -21.95 -6.18
CA GLU A 30 -19.64 -22.26 -5.24
C GLU A 30 -18.46 -21.31 -5.47
N VAL A 31 -18.08 -20.58 -4.43
CA VAL A 31 -16.91 -19.70 -4.41
C VAL A 31 -15.86 -20.32 -3.51
N CYS A 32 -14.67 -20.55 -4.05
CA CYS A 32 -13.55 -21.06 -3.27
C CYS A 32 -12.32 -20.14 -3.35
N TRP A 33 -11.60 -20.03 -2.24
CA TRP A 33 -10.32 -19.32 -2.14
C TRP A 33 -9.30 -20.13 -1.35
N ILE A 34 -8.04 -19.71 -1.38
CA ILE A 34 -6.95 -20.40 -0.71
C ILE A 34 -6.54 -19.63 0.54
N LEU A 35 -6.78 -20.24 1.69
CA LEU A 35 -6.19 -19.84 2.96
C LEU A 35 -4.72 -20.29 3.00
N THR A 36 -3.80 -19.35 3.11
CA THR A 36 -2.36 -19.62 3.14
C THR A 36 -1.82 -19.52 4.56
N LEU A 37 -1.29 -20.62 5.08
CA LEU A 37 -0.60 -20.75 6.36
C LEU A 37 0.91 -20.83 6.07
N ASP A 38 1.59 -19.69 6.08
CA ASP A 38 3.01 -19.61 5.79
C ASP A 38 3.85 -20.37 6.82
N TYR A 39 4.95 -21.00 6.39
CA TYR A 39 5.79 -21.77 7.32
C TYR A 39 6.35 -20.98 8.51
N PRO A 40 6.69 -19.68 8.41
CA PRO A 40 7.02 -18.88 9.58
C PRO A 40 5.91 -18.86 10.65
N LEU A 41 4.64 -18.72 10.25
CA LEU A 41 3.49 -18.77 11.14
C LEU A 41 3.34 -20.16 11.77
N VAL A 42 3.31 -21.20 10.93
CA VAL A 42 3.14 -22.59 11.40
C VAL A 42 4.27 -22.98 12.36
N ARG A 43 5.49 -22.53 12.09
CA ARG A 43 6.67 -22.77 12.94
C ARG A 43 6.53 -22.07 14.28
N GLN A 44 6.04 -20.83 14.31
CA GLN A 44 5.83 -20.09 15.55
C GLN A 44 4.80 -20.81 16.43
N LEU A 45 3.67 -21.22 15.85
CA LEU A 45 2.64 -22.00 16.55
C LEU A 45 3.18 -23.35 17.04
N MET A 46 4.02 -24.02 16.25
CA MET A 46 4.68 -25.27 16.64
C MET A 46 5.67 -25.05 17.79
N ILE A 47 6.42 -23.96 17.80
CA ILE A 47 7.33 -23.66 18.90
C ILE A 47 6.54 -23.45 20.20
N GLU A 48 5.47 -22.66 20.14
CA GLU A 48 4.65 -22.34 21.31
C GLU A 48 3.98 -23.57 21.93
N ARG A 49 3.54 -24.53 21.11
CA ARG A 49 2.77 -25.70 21.59
C ARG A 49 3.57 -27.00 21.69
N ALA A 50 4.52 -27.22 20.79
CA ALA A 50 5.29 -28.46 20.68
C ALA A 50 6.79 -28.27 20.98
N PHE A 51 7.29 -27.05 21.23
CA PHE A 51 8.67 -26.83 21.70
C PHE A 51 8.75 -25.75 22.80
N PRO A 52 7.97 -25.90 23.90
CA PRO A 52 7.78 -24.83 24.88
C PRO A 52 9.01 -24.55 25.75
N LEU A 53 10.06 -25.39 25.72
CA LEU A 53 11.24 -25.21 26.58
C LEU A 53 12.21 -24.17 26.00
N PRO A 54 13.00 -23.48 26.85
CA PRO A 54 13.99 -22.51 26.40
C PRO A 54 14.94 -23.06 25.34
N GLY A 55 15.17 -22.26 24.30
CA GLY A 55 15.96 -22.65 23.12
C GLY A 55 15.16 -23.45 22.08
N GLN A 56 13.83 -23.32 22.06
CA GLN A 56 12.94 -24.04 21.13
C GLN A 56 13.12 -25.56 21.25
N ARG A 57 13.01 -26.06 22.49
CA ARG A 57 13.26 -27.47 22.83
C ARG A 57 11.99 -28.19 23.30
N ALA A 58 12.02 -29.50 23.16
CA ALA A 58 10.97 -30.40 23.62
C ALA A 58 11.55 -31.71 24.12
N VAL A 59 10.81 -32.40 24.98
CA VAL A 59 11.10 -33.76 25.41
C VAL A 59 9.98 -34.64 24.88
N ALA A 60 10.28 -35.48 23.89
CA ALA A 60 9.30 -36.35 23.24
C ALA A 60 8.99 -37.60 24.07
N ALA A 61 9.97 -38.07 24.84
CA ALA A 61 9.86 -39.18 25.78
C ALA A 61 10.90 -39.03 26.89
N ASP A 62 10.52 -39.36 28.12
CA ASP A 62 11.41 -39.46 29.27
C ASP A 62 10.91 -40.61 30.19
N SER A 63 11.75 -41.60 30.41
CA SER A 63 11.45 -42.82 31.17
C SER A 63 12.70 -43.39 31.84
N ASP A 64 12.51 -44.33 32.76
CA ASP A 64 13.59 -44.99 33.52
C ASP A 64 14.51 -43.97 34.23
N ASP A 65 13.93 -43.02 34.96
CA ASP A 65 14.66 -41.93 35.65
C ASP A 65 15.62 -41.14 34.73
N GLY A 66 15.21 -40.91 33.48
CA GLY A 66 16.03 -40.22 32.47
C GLY A 66 17.09 -41.10 31.82
N CYS A 67 17.03 -42.43 32.01
CA CYS A 67 17.91 -43.37 31.32
C CYS A 67 17.49 -43.59 29.86
N THR A 68 16.18 -43.48 29.56
CA THR A 68 15.64 -43.42 28.20
C THR A 68 14.95 -42.09 27.95
N ARG A 69 15.52 -41.28 27.04
CA ARG A 69 15.09 -39.90 26.80
C ARG A 69 15.28 -39.49 25.34
N ILE A 70 14.32 -38.74 24.80
CA ILE A 70 14.36 -38.15 23.46
C ILE A 70 14.15 -36.64 23.59
N ASP A 71 15.20 -35.87 23.31
CA ASP A 71 15.14 -34.42 23.23
C ASP A 71 15.08 -33.97 21.77
N LEU A 72 14.20 -33.00 21.48
CA LEU A 72 14.05 -32.38 20.17
C LEU A 72 14.35 -30.89 20.27
N ALA A 73 14.89 -30.29 19.21
CA ALA A 73 15.15 -28.86 19.17
C ALA A 73 15.08 -28.25 17.76
N GLU A 74 14.86 -26.93 17.72
CA GLU A 74 14.99 -26.08 16.53
C GLU A 74 14.23 -26.63 15.30
N PRO A 75 12.88 -26.70 15.36
CA PRO A 75 12.10 -27.21 14.24
C PRO A 75 12.25 -26.30 13.00
N GLN A 76 12.31 -26.94 11.83
CA GLN A 76 12.30 -26.33 10.51
C GLN A 76 11.20 -26.97 9.68
N LEU A 77 10.43 -26.15 8.96
CA LEU A 77 9.28 -26.60 8.18
C LEU A 77 9.54 -26.41 6.69
N SER A 78 9.01 -27.34 5.90
CA SER A 78 8.99 -27.29 4.44
C SER A 78 7.86 -28.18 3.91
N GLY A 79 7.52 -28.06 2.63
CA GLY A 79 6.59 -28.97 1.97
C GLY A 79 7.32 -29.98 1.11
N ASP A 80 6.86 -31.22 1.13
CA ASP A 80 7.38 -32.28 0.28
C ASP A 80 6.23 -33.17 -0.18
N SER A 81 5.96 -33.17 -1.49
CA SER A 81 4.96 -34.05 -2.11
C SER A 81 3.56 -33.95 -1.47
N GLY A 82 3.13 -32.74 -1.09
CA GLY A 82 1.83 -32.50 -0.44
C GLY A 82 1.82 -32.71 1.09
N MET A 83 2.91 -33.20 1.67
CA MET A 83 3.07 -33.43 3.12
C MET A 83 3.85 -32.31 3.78
N LEU A 84 3.52 -32.05 5.04
CA LEU A 84 4.31 -31.19 5.90
C LEU A 84 5.58 -31.94 6.30
N LYS A 85 6.75 -31.39 5.97
CA LYS A 85 8.03 -31.92 6.40
C LYS A 85 8.58 -31.08 7.54
N VAL A 86 8.72 -31.71 8.70
CA VAL A 86 9.38 -31.16 9.88
C VAL A 86 10.77 -31.75 9.99
N ARG A 87 11.78 -30.88 10.12
CA ARG A 87 13.14 -31.27 10.49
C ARG A 87 13.47 -30.71 11.85
N ALA A 88 13.91 -31.55 12.77
CA ALA A 88 14.35 -31.13 14.09
C ALA A 88 15.72 -31.72 14.42
N LYS A 89 16.50 -31.04 15.25
CA LYS A 89 17.63 -31.66 15.95
C LYS A 89 17.07 -32.70 16.92
N ILE A 90 17.71 -33.85 17.02
CA ILE A 90 17.32 -34.92 17.92
C ILE A 90 18.53 -35.42 18.71
N SER A 91 18.34 -35.61 20.01
CA SER A 91 19.27 -36.28 20.91
C SER A 91 18.51 -37.43 21.58
N VAL A 92 19.00 -38.65 21.41
CA VAL A 92 18.41 -39.86 21.98
C VAL A 92 19.41 -40.49 22.93
N LYS A 93 18.95 -40.77 24.14
CA LYS A 93 19.63 -41.63 25.11
C LYS A 93 18.73 -42.84 25.36
N ALA A 94 19.25 -44.04 25.17
CA ALA A 94 18.50 -45.28 25.29
C ALA A 94 19.23 -46.26 26.22
N GLY A 95 18.63 -46.61 27.35
CA GLY A 95 19.22 -47.52 28.32
C GLY A 95 18.22 -47.96 29.39
N VAL A 96 18.64 -48.85 30.29
CA VAL A 96 17.81 -49.34 31.40
C VAL A 96 18.37 -48.83 32.73
N SER A 97 17.50 -48.33 33.61
CA SER A 97 17.87 -47.94 34.97
C SER A 97 18.02 -49.20 35.85
N LEU A 98 19.21 -49.38 36.43
CA LEU A 98 19.53 -50.46 37.36
C LEU A 98 20.15 -49.84 38.62
N LEU A 99 19.49 -50.01 39.77
CA LEU A 99 19.94 -49.46 41.06
C LEU A 99 20.20 -47.93 41.03
N GLY A 100 19.39 -47.19 40.27
CA GLY A 100 19.51 -45.73 40.10
C GLY A 100 20.60 -45.29 39.12
N ASN A 101 21.29 -46.22 38.45
CA ASN A 101 22.30 -45.92 37.42
C ASN A 101 21.85 -46.41 36.04
N CYS A 102 22.14 -45.61 35.02
CA CYS A 102 21.82 -45.95 33.64
C CYS A 102 22.89 -46.89 33.05
N ALA A 103 22.55 -48.16 32.85
CA ALA A 103 23.51 -49.16 32.39
C ALA A 103 23.80 -49.03 30.88
N SER A 104 25.04 -48.68 30.53
CA SER A 104 25.59 -48.62 29.16
C SER A 104 24.63 -48.03 28.10
N PRO A 105 24.15 -46.78 28.26
CA PRO A 105 23.18 -46.21 27.35
C PRO A 105 23.76 -45.99 25.95
N VAL A 106 23.00 -46.38 24.92
CA VAL A 106 23.26 -45.99 23.54
C VAL A 106 22.86 -44.53 23.38
N ARG A 107 23.71 -43.74 22.73
CA ARG A 107 23.45 -42.32 22.45
C ARG A 107 23.46 -42.07 20.95
N PHE A 108 22.58 -41.19 20.52
CA PHE A 108 22.53 -40.70 19.15
C PHE A 108 22.25 -39.21 19.15
N ASP A 109 23.04 -38.47 18.39
CA ASP A 109 22.87 -37.05 18.15
C ASP A 109 22.83 -36.79 16.64
N GLY A 110 21.87 -36.01 16.18
CA GLY A 110 21.69 -35.75 14.76
C GLY A 110 20.41 -34.98 14.46
N TYR A 111 19.75 -35.36 13.37
CA TYR A 111 18.47 -34.79 12.97
C TYR A 111 17.43 -35.88 12.71
N VAL A 112 16.18 -35.50 12.82
CA VAL A 112 15.04 -36.31 12.37
C VAL A 112 14.25 -35.52 11.33
N ASP A 113 14.02 -36.14 10.16
CA ASP A 113 13.03 -35.69 9.19
C ASP A 113 11.72 -36.43 9.45
N ILE A 114 10.61 -35.70 9.54
CA ILE A 114 9.27 -36.19 9.83
C ILE A 114 8.36 -35.71 8.70
N TRP A 115 7.65 -36.62 8.04
CA TRP A 115 6.66 -36.30 7.02
C TRP A 115 5.27 -36.55 7.60
N GLN A 116 4.46 -35.50 7.61
CA GLN A 116 3.11 -35.53 8.14
C GLN A 116 2.09 -35.25 7.05
N GLN A 117 1.08 -36.11 6.99
CA GLN A 117 -0.14 -35.81 6.26
C GLN A 117 -0.94 -34.78 7.06
N ILE A 118 -1.54 -33.83 6.36
CA ILE A 118 -2.35 -32.77 6.96
C ILE A 118 -3.81 -32.94 6.55
N ALA A 119 -4.71 -32.68 7.48
CA ALA A 119 -6.15 -32.69 7.24
C ALA A 119 -6.81 -31.59 8.06
N LEU A 120 -7.80 -30.91 7.47
CA LEU A 120 -8.61 -29.91 8.18
C LEU A 120 -9.98 -30.51 8.48
N ASP A 121 -10.28 -30.63 9.77
CA ASP A 121 -11.56 -31.15 10.23
C ASP A 121 -12.68 -30.13 9.98
N GLN A 122 -13.71 -30.55 9.24
CA GLN A 122 -14.81 -29.66 8.82
C GLN A 122 -15.68 -29.14 9.97
N ARG A 123 -15.73 -29.85 11.11
CA ARG A 123 -16.61 -29.49 12.24
C ARG A 123 -15.89 -28.66 13.28
N THR A 124 -14.66 -29.07 13.60
CA THR A 124 -13.86 -28.47 14.66
C THR A 124 -12.92 -27.38 14.15
N TRP A 125 -12.76 -27.24 12.83
CA TRP A 125 -11.83 -26.29 12.22
C TRP A 125 -10.38 -26.48 12.71
N ARG A 126 -10.00 -27.69 13.12
CA ARG A 126 -8.64 -28.01 13.54
C ARG A 126 -7.88 -28.66 12.39
N LEU A 127 -6.76 -28.03 12.03
CA LEU A 127 -5.77 -28.63 11.12
C LEU A 127 -4.94 -29.61 11.93
N LYS A 128 -5.17 -30.90 11.68
CA LYS A 128 -4.48 -32.01 12.32
C LYS A 128 -3.36 -32.51 11.44
N THR A 129 -2.33 -33.03 12.09
CA THR A 129 -1.18 -33.66 11.43
C THR A 129 -1.11 -35.13 11.84
N HIS A 130 -0.72 -35.99 10.90
CA HIS A 130 -0.48 -37.40 11.17
C HIS A 130 0.82 -37.84 10.52
N THR A 131 1.72 -38.38 11.32
CA THR A 131 3.06 -38.76 10.89
C THR A 131 3.02 -40.02 10.05
N VAL A 132 3.40 -39.89 8.78
CA VAL A 132 3.46 -41.01 7.81
C VAL A 132 4.83 -41.67 7.85
N ARG A 133 5.88 -40.88 8.07
CA ARG A 133 7.26 -41.37 8.01
C ARG A 133 8.21 -40.53 8.87
N THR A 134 9.17 -41.20 9.49
CA THR A 134 10.34 -40.58 10.11
C THR A 134 11.64 -41.08 9.48
N ARG A 135 12.70 -40.29 9.53
CA ARG A 135 14.05 -40.66 9.08
C ARG A 135 15.11 -39.98 9.93
N LEU A 136 16.01 -40.77 10.50
CA LEU A 136 17.16 -40.27 11.25
C LEU A 136 18.33 -39.92 10.31
N LEU A 137 19.01 -38.83 10.64
CA LEU A 137 20.13 -38.27 9.89
C LEU A 137 21.28 -37.94 10.85
N ASP A 138 22.53 -38.12 10.40
CA ASP A 138 23.72 -37.72 11.15
C ASP A 138 23.93 -36.19 11.14
N HIS A 139 24.99 -35.72 11.79
CA HIS A 139 25.39 -34.29 11.75
C HIS A 139 25.68 -33.77 10.33
N GLY A 140 26.08 -34.65 9.40
CA GLY A 140 26.26 -34.35 7.98
C GLY A 140 24.96 -34.37 7.16
N ARG A 141 23.81 -34.56 7.81
CA ARG A 141 22.47 -34.70 7.21
C ARG A 141 22.34 -35.90 6.26
N ARG A 142 23.15 -36.94 6.47
CA ARG A 142 23.08 -38.20 5.71
C ARG A 142 22.19 -39.19 6.46
N PRO A 143 21.36 -40.00 5.76
CA PRO A 143 20.58 -41.05 6.39
C PRO A 143 21.47 -42.02 7.16
N VAL A 144 21.05 -42.37 8.38
CA VAL A 144 21.79 -43.30 9.24
C VAL A 144 21.00 -44.58 9.43
N SER A 145 21.69 -45.71 9.30
CA SER A 145 21.23 -47.01 9.83
C SER A 145 21.74 -47.14 11.26
N VAL A 146 20.92 -46.72 12.23
CA VAL A 146 21.23 -46.84 13.66
C VAL A 146 20.90 -48.24 14.20
N VAL A 147 21.48 -48.58 15.36
CA VAL A 147 21.15 -49.78 16.15
C VAL A 147 19.64 -49.83 16.45
N ASN A 148 19.04 -51.03 16.35
CA ASN A 148 17.58 -51.26 16.51
C ASN A 148 16.96 -50.54 17.72
N LEU A 149 17.66 -50.44 18.85
CA LEU A 149 17.13 -49.83 20.07
C LEU A 149 16.77 -48.34 19.91
N VAL A 150 17.67 -47.54 19.33
CA VAL A 150 17.42 -46.10 19.09
C VAL A 150 16.33 -45.92 18.03
N LEU A 151 16.37 -46.75 16.99
CA LEU A 151 15.38 -46.68 15.91
C LEU A 151 13.96 -46.97 16.42
N ASN A 152 13.79 -48.01 17.24
CA ASN A 152 12.49 -48.39 17.80
C ASN A 152 11.93 -47.28 18.70
N LEU A 153 12.75 -46.73 19.60
CA LEU A 153 12.35 -45.62 20.47
C LEU A 153 11.88 -44.40 19.66
N VAL A 154 12.60 -44.06 18.59
CA VAL A 154 12.21 -42.96 17.71
C VAL A 154 10.92 -43.27 16.96
N GLN A 155 10.77 -44.48 16.43
CA GLN A 155 9.57 -44.89 15.68
C GLN A 155 8.31 -44.94 16.55
N GLU A 156 8.44 -45.23 17.84
CA GLU A 156 7.31 -45.26 18.77
C GLU A 156 6.95 -43.85 19.29
N ASN A 157 7.94 -43.09 19.73
CA ASN A 157 7.69 -41.86 20.50
C ASN A 157 7.63 -40.60 19.64
N VAL A 158 8.41 -40.50 18.55
CA VAL A 158 8.42 -39.28 17.74
C VAL A 158 7.08 -39.08 17.01
N PRO A 159 6.52 -40.08 16.31
CA PRO A 159 5.17 -39.95 15.74
C PRO A 159 4.11 -39.60 16.79
N ALA A 160 4.09 -40.29 17.93
CA ALA A 160 3.12 -40.04 19.01
C ALA A 160 3.21 -38.62 19.58
N TYR A 161 4.41 -38.03 19.62
CA TYR A 161 4.63 -36.65 20.03
C TYR A 161 4.10 -35.65 19.00
N PHE A 162 4.50 -35.81 17.73
CA PHE A 162 4.15 -34.85 16.68
C PHE A 162 2.69 -34.92 16.23
N ASP A 163 2.03 -36.07 16.39
CA ASP A 163 0.61 -36.23 16.06
C ASP A 163 -0.32 -35.51 17.05
N GLN A 164 0.21 -35.01 18.17
CA GLN A 164 -0.52 -34.13 19.11
C GLN A 164 -0.59 -32.68 18.61
N PHE A 165 0.24 -32.31 17.64
CA PHE A 165 0.26 -30.96 17.11
C PHE A 165 -0.97 -30.70 16.23
N ASP A 166 -1.77 -29.72 16.64
CA ASP A 166 -2.86 -29.16 15.86
C ASP A 166 -2.83 -27.63 15.82
N ILE A 167 -3.43 -27.09 14.77
CA ILE A 167 -3.69 -25.66 14.61
C ILE A 167 -5.20 -25.47 14.66
N ASP A 168 -5.66 -24.65 15.59
CA ASP A 168 -7.07 -24.28 15.72
C ASP A 168 -7.36 -23.10 14.80
N LEU A 169 -8.12 -23.35 13.73
CA LEU A 169 -8.58 -22.33 12.78
C LEU A 169 -10.00 -21.83 13.11
N SER A 170 -10.56 -22.19 14.27
CA SER A 170 -11.86 -21.67 14.73
C SER A 170 -11.83 -20.15 14.97
N PRO A 171 -10.79 -19.55 15.60
CA PRO A 171 -10.78 -18.10 15.78
C PRO A 171 -10.76 -17.33 14.45
N PRO A 172 -9.89 -17.66 13.46
CA PRO A 172 -9.96 -17.05 12.13
C PRO A 172 -11.31 -17.22 11.42
N ARG A 173 -11.98 -18.38 11.60
CA ARG A 173 -13.33 -18.60 11.08
C ARG A 173 -14.34 -17.65 11.73
N GLN A 174 -14.29 -17.46 13.04
CA GLN A 174 -15.16 -16.53 13.78
C GLN A 174 -14.86 -15.06 13.46
N ASP A 175 -13.61 -14.75 13.13
CA ASP A 175 -13.25 -13.43 12.64
C ASP A 175 -13.86 -13.16 11.27
N LEU A 176 -13.83 -14.15 10.36
CA LEU A 176 -14.49 -14.03 9.05
C LEU A 176 -16.00 -13.81 9.18
N ASP A 177 -16.67 -14.48 10.13
CA ASP A 177 -18.09 -14.24 10.43
C ASP A 177 -18.38 -12.78 10.78
N ARG A 178 -17.48 -12.17 11.54
CA ARG A 178 -17.65 -10.78 12.02
C ARG A 178 -17.22 -9.75 10.98
N GLN A 179 -16.25 -10.08 10.14
CA GLN A 179 -15.60 -9.11 9.25
C GLN A 179 -16.19 -9.09 7.85
N LEU A 180 -16.47 -10.27 7.26
CA LEU A 180 -16.89 -10.33 5.86
C LEU A 180 -18.16 -9.50 5.59
N PRO A 181 -19.21 -9.49 6.46
CA PRO A 181 -20.38 -8.65 6.26
C PRO A 181 -20.10 -7.15 6.23
N LEU A 182 -18.98 -6.68 6.80
CA LEU A 182 -18.61 -5.25 6.83
C LEU A 182 -18.19 -4.70 5.46
N PHE A 183 -17.93 -5.58 4.49
CA PHE A 183 -17.59 -5.24 3.09
C PHE A 183 -18.81 -5.23 2.17
N PHE A 184 -20.01 -5.27 2.73
CA PHE A 184 -21.26 -5.25 1.99
C PHE A 184 -22.17 -4.14 2.53
N LYS A 185 -23.16 -3.76 1.72
CA LYS A 185 -24.23 -2.87 2.18
C LYS A 185 -24.97 -3.49 3.37
N PRO A 186 -25.45 -2.69 4.35
CA PRO A 186 -26.14 -3.21 5.53
C PRO A 186 -27.32 -4.15 5.23
N GLU A 187 -28.05 -3.89 4.15
CA GLU A 187 -29.17 -4.71 3.65
C GLU A 187 -28.77 -6.14 3.22
N MET A 188 -27.50 -6.34 2.85
CA MET A 188 -26.97 -7.64 2.41
C MET A 188 -26.45 -8.49 3.59
N THR A 189 -26.37 -7.94 4.81
CA THR A 189 -25.75 -8.61 5.98
C THR A 189 -26.31 -10.01 6.20
N ALA A 190 -27.64 -10.16 6.23
CA ALA A 190 -28.29 -11.45 6.46
C ALA A 190 -28.01 -12.47 5.35
N GLN A 191 -27.84 -12.00 4.11
CA GLN A 191 -27.49 -12.84 2.97
C GLN A 191 -26.02 -13.27 3.05
N VAL A 192 -25.11 -12.38 3.43
CA VAL A 192 -23.68 -12.72 3.62
C VAL A 192 -23.52 -13.73 4.76
N GLU A 193 -24.27 -13.56 5.86
CA GLU A 193 -24.30 -14.51 6.97
C GLU A 193 -24.81 -15.89 6.53
N SER A 194 -25.80 -15.95 5.64
CA SER A 194 -26.30 -17.23 5.11
C SER A 194 -25.25 -17.93 4.22
N TRP A 195 -24.48 -17.18 3.43
CA TRP A 195 -23.34 -17.73 2.67
C TRP A 195 -22.26 -18.28 3.60
N LEU A 196 -21.89 -17.51 4.63
CA LEU A 196 -20.91 -17.92 5.64
C LEU A 196 -21.35 -19.17 6.41
N ALA A 197 -22.65 -19.39 6.61
CA ALA A 197 -23.16 -20.62 7.21
C ALA A 197 -22.86 -21.88 6.37
N THR A 198 -22.64 -21.72 5.06
CA THR A 198 -22.23 -22.81 4.15
C THR A 198 -20.71 -22.99 4.03
N LEU A 199 -19.93 -22.12 4.68
CA LEU A 199 -18.47 -22.13 4.60
C LEU A 199 -17.91 -23.44 5.14
N ARG A 200 -17.15 -24.13 4.29
CA ARG A 200 -16.52 -25.42 4.58
C ARG A 200 -15.09 -25.47 4.04
N PRO A 201 -14.19 -26.18 4.72
CA PRO A 201 -12.87 -26.45 4.16
C PRO A 201 -12.96 -27.50 3.03
N GLY A 202 -12.19 -27.26 1.98
CA GLY A 202 -11.94 -28.15 0.85
C GLY A 202 -10.60 -28.88 0.98
N LYS A 203 -9.84 -28.93 -0.12
CA LYS A 203 -8.54 -29.61 -0.17
C LYS A 203 -7.47 -28.85 0.65
N VAL A 204 -6.61 -29.60 1.35
CA VAL A 204 -5.47 -29.04 2.11
C VAL A 204 -4.18 -29.72 1.69
N GLU A 205 -3.16 -28.94 1.36
CA GLU A 205 -1.85 -29.45 0.90
C GLU A 205 -0.69 -28.60 1.40
N ALA A 206 0.41 -29.25 1.77
CA ALA A 206 1.67 -28.58 2.07
C ALA A 206 2.50 -28.44 0.77
N GLN A 207 2.75 -27.19 0.39
CA GLN A 207 3.58 -26.82 -0.75
C GLN A 207 4.97 -26.35 -0.29
N ALA A 208 5.89 -26.08 -1.21
CA ALA A 208 7.28 -25.77 -0.87
C ALA A 208 7.44 -24.59 0.12
N ASP A 209 6.52 -23.62 0.09
CA ASP A 209 6.56 -22.36 0.83
C ASP A 209 5.54 -22.26 1.98
N ALA A 210 4.39 -22.94 1.88
CA ALA A 210 3.28 -22.79 2.82
C ALA A 210 2.33 -24.01 2.83
N ILE A 211 1.48 -24.08 3.85
CA ILE A 211 0.28 -24.93 3.82
C ILE A 211 -0.86 -24.14 3.16
N ARG A 212 -1.51 -24.73 2.15
CA ARG A 212 -2.65 -24.15 1.44
C ARG A 212 -3.91 -24.94 1.76
N ALA A 213 -4.89 -24.28 2.35
CA ALA A 213 -6.19 -24.85 2.65
C ALA A 213 -7.25 -24.15 1.79
N GLN A 214 -7.97 -24.90 0.98
CA GLN A 214 -9.09 -24.36 0.21
C GLN A 214 -10.27 -24.13 1.13
N MET A 215 -10.87 -22.95 1.06
CA MET A 215 -12.12 -22.59 1.73
C MET A 215 -13.18 -22.38 0.67
N CYS A 216 -14.37 -22.95 0.86
CA CYS A 216 -15.46 -22.85 -0.10
C CYS A 216 -16.76 -22.46 0.61
N MET A 217 -17.55 -21.59 -0.01
CA MET A 217 -18.92 -21.28 0.41
C MET A 217 -19.84 -21.21 -0.81
N THR A 218 -21.12 -21.42 -0.58
CA THR A 218 -22.18 -21.25 -1.57
C THR A 218 -22.71 -19.83 -1.50
N VAL A 219 -22.75 -19.16 -2.65
CA VAL A 219 -23.14 -17.78 -2.80
C VAL A 219 -24.27 -17.70 -3.80
N ASP A 220 -25.36 -17.07 -3.39
CA ASP A 220 -26.50 -16.80 -4.27
C ASP A 220 -26.21 -15.50 -5.03
N VAL A 221 -25.89 -15.61 -6.32
CA VAL A 221 -25.62 -14.43 -7.14
C VAL A 221 -26.96 -13.92 -7.67
N PRO A 222 -27.38 -12.68 -7.33
CA PRO A 222 -28.57 -12.09 -7.94
C PRO A 222 -28.42 -12.09 -9.46
N GLU A 223 -29.48 -12.45 -10.19
CA GLU A 223 -29.54 -12.12 -11.62
C GLU A 223 -29.34 -10.61 -11.74
N GLN A 224 -28.45 -10.18 -12.65
CA GLN A 224 -28.07 -8.78 -12.82
C GLN A 224 -29.31 -7.90 -12.72
N GLU A 225 -29.44 -7.11 -11.65
CA GLU A 225 -30.23 -5.91 -11.76
C GLU A 225 -29.66 -5.18 -12.97
N GLN A 226 -30.52 -4.91 -13.95
CA GLN A 226 -30.20 -3.94 -14.97
C GLN A 226 -29.70 -2.73 -14.19
N PHE A 227 -28.40 -2.47 -14.26
CA PHE A 227 -27.87 -1.19 -13.84
C PHE A 227 -28.66 -0.21 -14.69
N TYR A 228 -29.69 0.38 -14.08
CA TYR A 228 -30.21 1.64 -14.56
C TYR A 228 -28.93 2.49 -14.56
N GLU A 229 -28.51 2.94 -15.75
CA GLU A 229 -27.64 4.09 -15.83
C GLU A 229 -28.34 5.13 -14.94
N GLU A 230 -27.87 5.23 -13.69
CA GLU A 230 -28.31 6.26 -12.79
C GLU A 230 -27.95 7.51 -13.56
N THR A 231 -29.01 8.15 -14.09
CA THR A 231 -28.92 9.24 -15.06
C THR A 231 -27.70 10.05 -14.70
N LEU A 232 -26.71 10.14 -15.61
CA LEU A 232 -25.41 10.82 -15.46
C LEU A 232 -25.63 12.29 -15.08
N LEU A 233 -26.08 12.51 -13.85
CA LEU A 233 -26.08 13.78 -13.17
C LEU A 233 -24.64 13.94 -12.73
N MET A 234 -24.07 15.10 -13.05
CA MET A 234 -22.77 15.43 -12.50
C MET A 234 -22.89 15.39 -10.97
N PRO A 235 -21.93 14.76 -10.28
CA PRO A 235 -21.99 14.67 -8.83
C PRO A 235 -22.01 16.07 -8.22
N THR A 236 -22.83 16.23 -7.20
CA THR A 236 -22.89 17.44 -6.37
C THR A 236 -21.60 17.60 -5.57
N ASP A 237 -21.34 18.82 -5.09
CA ASP A 237 -20.16 19.08 -4.25
C ASP A 237 -20.17 18.22 -2.97
N GLU A 238 -21.36 17.98 -2.40
CA GLU A 238 -21.54 17.09 -1.24
C GLU A 238 -21.17 15.63 -1.55
N GLU A 239 -21.51 15.13 -2.74
CA GLU A 239 -21.13 13.78 -3.19
C GLU A 239 -19.62 13.67 -3.43
N ILE A 240 -19.00 14.71 -3.98
CA ILE A 240 -17.53 14.78 -4.16
C ILE A 240 -16.83 14.78 -2.80
N ASP A 241 -17.33 15.54 -1.82
CA ASP A 241 -16.76 15.58 -0.47
C ASP A 241 -16.94 14.27 0.28
N ALA A 242 -18.12 13.63 0.17
CA ALA A 242 -18.37 12.31 0.74
C ALA A 242 -17.41 11.26 0.15
N PHE A 243 -17.23 11.28 -1.17
CA PHE A 243 -16.28 10.42 -1.87
C PHE A 243 -14.83 10.67 -1.43
N ARG A 244 -14.41 11.94 -1.32
CA ARG A 244 -13.08 12.33 -0.83
C ARG A 244 -12.85 11.81 0.58
N ASN A 245 -13.76 12.06 1.52
CA ASN A 245 -13.65 11.61 2.91
C ASN A 245 -13.55 10.09 3.02
N TYR A 246 -14.28 9.39 2.16
CA TYR A 246 -14.24 7.94 2.08
C TYR A 246 -12.89 7.43 1.55
N TRP A 247 -12.39 8.00 0.45
CA TRP A 247 -11.07 7.65 -0.09
C TRP A 247 -9.92 8.00 0.88
N GLN A 248 -10.03 9.11 1.62
CA GLN A 248 -9.05 9.51 2.64
C GLN A 248 -8.96 8.49 3.78
N ALA A 249 -10.08 7.90 4.21
CA ALA A 249 -10.07 6.82 5.20
C ALA A 249 -9.32 5.59 4.69
N TRP A 250 -9.50 5.27 3.40
CA TRP A 250 -8.75 4.20 2.74
C TRP A 250 -7.25 4.51 2.67
N ASP A 251 -6.85 5.71 2.23
CA ASP A 251 -5.44 6.11 2.19
C ASP A 251 -4.78 6.09 3.57
N SER A 252 -5.48 6.56 4.62
CA SER A 252 -5.01 6.48 6.01
C SER A 252 -4.80 5.03 6.47
N PHE A 253 -5.76 4.14 6.19
CA PHE A 253 -5.64 2.73 6.53
C PHE A 253 -4.47 2.07 5.77
N PHE A 254 -4.31 2.38 4.49
CA PHE A 254 -3.23 1.85 3.70
C PHE A 254 -1.86 2.30 4.25
N VAL A 255 -1.70 3.59 4.57
CA VAL A 255 -0.48 4.12 5.21
C VAL A 255 -0.21 3.43 6.55
N ALA A 256 -1.23 3.14 7.35
CA ALA A 256 -1.07 2.40 8.60
C ALA A 256 -0.49 1.00 8.38
N GLU A 257 -0.95 0.28 7.35
CA GLU A 257 -0.39 -1.02 6.98
C GLU A 257 1.05 -0.90 6.49
N LEU A 258 1.41 0.18 5.79
CA LEU A 258 2.82 0.42 5.42
C LEU A 258 3.70 0.69 6.64
N LEU A 259 3.22 1.48 7.59
CA LEU A 259 3.95 1.75 8.84
C LEU A 259 4.15 0.48 9.68
N SER A 260 3.30 -0.54 9.52
CA SER A 260 3.52 -1.83 10.18
C SER A 260 4.79 -2.56 9.73
N LEU A 261 5.32 -2.19 8.56
CA LEU A 261 6.57 -2.71 8.00
C LEU A 261 7.81 -1.93 8.50
N GLU A 262 7.63 -0.99 9.43
CA GLU A 262 8.74 -0.27 10.05
C GLU A 262 9.75 -1.25 10.67
N ASN A 263 11.04 -0.96 10.49
CA ASN A 263 12.18 -1.77 10.94
C ASN A 263 12.29 -3.18 10.33
N GLN A 264 11.40 -3.57 9.41
CA GLN A 264 11.52 -4.83 8.69
C GLN A 264 12.59 -4.75 7.58
N PRO A 265 13.32 -5.83 7.31
CA PRO A 265 14.39 -5.84 6.32
C PRO A 265 13.84 -6.05 4.91
N LEU A 266 13.07 -5.07 4.40
CA LEU A 266 12.54 -5.09 3.04
C LEU A 266 13.68 -4.97 2.02
N THR A 267 13.64 -5.83 1.02
CA THR A 267 14.46 -5.73 -0.19
C THR A 267 14.11 -4.47 -0.97
N LEU A 268 15.00 -4.05 -1.89
CA LEU A 268 14.74 -2.90 -2.76
C LEU A 268 13.50 -3.10 -3.63
N ASP A 269 13.27 -4.32 -4.13
CA ASP A 269 12.11 -4.64 -4.96
C ASP A 269 10.80 -4.55 -4.17
N GLU A 270 10.78 -5.01 -2.92
CA GLU A 270 9.61 -4.90 -2.04
C GLU A 270 9.29 -3.44 -1.72
N ARG A 271 10.32 -2.61 -1.49
CA ARG A 271 10.14 -1.15 -1.29
C ARG A 271 9.59 -0.48 -2.54
N ASP A 272 10.06 -0.87 -3.73
CA ASP A 272 9.53 -0.39 -5.00
C ASP A 272 8.07 -0.77 -5.17
N GLN A 273 7.71 -2.01 -4.85
CA GLN A 273 6.36 -2.54 -4.97
C GLN A 273 5.37 -1.80 -4.07
N VAL A 274 5.72 -1.62 -2.79
CA VAL A 274 4.90 -0.86 -1.83
C VAL A 274 4.74 0.60 -2.27
N LEU A 275 5.84 1.25 -2.68
CA LEU A 275 5.78 2.63 -3.18
C LEU A 275 4.92 2.76 -4.45
N THR A 276 5.06 1.82 -5.38
CA THR A 276 4.27 1.80 -6.63
C THR A 276 2.79 1.69 -6.31
N ALA A 277 2.41 0.76 -5.43
CA ALA A 277 1.03 0.56 -5.03
C ALA A 277 0.42 1.83 -4.40
N MET A 278 1.16 2.51 -3.53
CA MET A 278 0.74 3.80 -2.94
C MET A 278 0.54 4.89 -4.01
N LEU A 279 1.53 5.06 -4.90
CA LEU A 279 1.47 6.09 -5.92
C LEU A 279 0.34 5.83 -6.93
N ASP A 280 0.21 4.60 -7.44
CA ASP A 280 -0.83 4.25 -8.41
C ASP A 280 -2.24 4.46 -7.81
N MET A 281 -2.45 4.11 -6.55
CA MET A 281 -3.69 4.39 -5.80
C MET A 281 -4.00 5.90 -5.74
N ARG A 282 -3.02 6.73 -5.34
CA ARG A 282 -3.23 8.17 -5.18
C ARG A 282 -3.38 8.91 -6.51
N TYR A 283 -2.63 8.53 -7.54
CA TYR A 283 -2.82 9.09 -8.88
C TYR A 283 -4.16 8.65 -9.48
N GLY A 284 -4.61 7.41 -9.23
CA GLY A 284 -5.93 6.95 -9.65
C GLY A 284 -7.07 7.76 -9.03
N PHE A 285 -6.92 8.20 -7.78
CA PHE A 285 -7.88 9.11 -7.14
C PHE A 285 -7.89 10.50 -7.77
N LEU A 286 -6.74 11.08 -8.09
CA LEU A 286 -6.68 12.36 -8.79
C LEU A 286 -7.32 12.27 -10.19
N GLU A 287 -7.11 11.17 -10.90
CA GLU A 287 -7.74 10.93 -12.21
C GLU A 287 -9.26 10.84 -12.08
N ALA A 288 -9.76 10.10 -11.07
CA ALA A 288 -11.19 9.99 -10.79
C ALA A 288 -11.83 11.34 -10.43
N LEU A 289 -11.18 12.17 -9.60
CA LEU A 289 -11.65 13.53 -9.29
C LEU A 289 -11.69 14.43 -10.53
N ARG A 290 -10.68 14.34 -11.41
CA ARG A 290 -10.62 15.13 -12.65
C ARG A 290 -11.74 14.74 -13.60
N ASP A 291 -11.98 13.43 -13.73
CA ASP A 291 -12.96 12.88 -14.65
C ASP A 291 -14.38 12.89 -14.04
N LYS A 292 -14.51 13.36 -12.79
CA LYS A 292 -15.73 13.39 -11.96
C LYS A 292 -16.37 12.00 -11.79
N ASP A 293 -15.55 10.97 -11.83
CA ASP A 293 -15.92 9.61 -11.47
C ASP A 293 -15.83 9.46 -9.95
N THR A 294 -16.90 9.82 -9.24
CA THR A 294 -17.00 9.65 -7.78
C THR A 294 -17.58 8.28 -7.40
N SER A 295 -17.46 7.28 -8.28
CA SER A 295 -17.99 5.96 -8.00
C SER A 295 -17.29 5.33 -6.79
N ARG A 296 -18.09 4.77 -5.87
CA ARG A 296 -17.57 3.96 -4.75
C ARG A 296 -16.80 2.73 -5.25
N ASP A 297 -17.07 2.33 -6.49
CA ASP A 297 -16.36 1.26 -7.19
C ASP A 297 -14.85 1.51 -7.28
N LEU A 298 -14.41 2.77 -7.38
CA LEU A 298 -12.98 3.09 -7.39
C LEU A 298 -12.27 2.58 -6.14
N VAL A 299 -12.81 2.86 -4.95
CA VAL A 299 -12.16 2.48 -3.70
C VAL A 299 -12.15 0.96 -3.53
N ARG A 300 -13.23 0.27 -3.94
CA ARG A 300 -13.27 -1.20 -4.01
C ARG A 300 -12.16 -1.76 -4.89
N ARG A 301 -12.04 -1.26 -6.13
CA ARG A 301 -10.99 -1.71 -7.08
C ARG A 301 -9.60 -1.41 -6.56
N GLN A 302 -9.36 -0.19 -6.08
CA GLN A 302 -8.07 0.22 -5.53
C GLN A 302 -7.69 -0.62 -4.31
N PHE A 303 -8.63 -0.91 -3.40
CA PHE A 303 -8.39 -1.79 -2.26
C PHE A 303 -7.88 -3.15 -2.74
N LEU A 304 -8.59 -3.79 -3.67
CA LEU A 304 -8.25 -5.13 -4.15
C LEU A 304 -6.92 -5.18 -4.90
N GLU A 305 -6.68 -4.22 -5.80
CA GLU A 305 -5.45 -4.10 -6.58
C GLU A 305 -4.25 -3.87 -5.65
N THR A 306 -4.38 -2.89 -4.76
CA THR A 306 -3.32 -2.51 -3.81
C THR A 306 -3.05 -3.62 -2.81
N TRP A 307 -4.10 -4.25 -2.28
CA TRP A 307 -4.00 -5.36 -1.34
C TRP A 307 -3.33 -6.58 -1.97
N SER A 308 -3.74 -6.95 -3.19
CA SER A 308 -3.10 -8.03 -3.94
C SER A 308 -1.61 -7.73 -4.16
N ALA A 309 -1.25 -6.48 -4.38
CA ALA A 309 0.15 -6.08 -4.57
C ALA A 309 0.96 -6.18 -3.27
N ILE A 310 0.43 -5.81 -2.11
CA ILE A 310 1.23 -5.74 -0.88
C ILE A 310 1.10 -6.96 0.05
N SER A 311 0.04 -7.75 -0.08
CA SER A 311 -0.23 -8.90 0.81
C SER A 311 0.92 -9.92 0.90
N PRO A 312 1.72 -10.23 -0.15
CA PRO A 312 2.84 -11.14 0.00
C PRO A 312 3.96 -10.59 0.91
N ILE A 313 4.19 -9.28 0.84
CA ILE A 313 5.20 -8.59 1.66
C ILE A 313 4.73 -8.54 3.11
N LEU A 314 3.47 -8.15 3.28
CA LEU A 314 2.75 -8.15 4.54
C LEU A 314 2.82 -9.53 5.23
N ARG A 315 2.51 -10.63 4.54
CA ARG A 315 2.64 -12.00 5.07
C ARG A 315 4.08 -12.38 5.41
N LYS A 316 5.05 -11.95 4.62
CA LYS A 316 6.46 -12.28 4.88
C LYS A 316 6.97 -11.71 6.20
N TYR A 317 6.53 -10.50 6.57
CA TYR A 317 7.08 -9.77 7.73
C TYR A 317 6.10 -9.61 8.91
N GLY A 318 4.79 -9.67 8.66
CA GLY A 318 3.76 -9.33 9.65
C GLY A 318 3.68 -10.29 10.84
N TRP A 319 4.19 -11.52 10.72
CA TRP A 319 4.20 -12.51 11.80
C TRP A 319 5.21 -12.22 12.93
N GLN A 320 6.17 -11.32 12.70
CA GLN A 320 7.29 -11.06 13.61
C GLN A 320 7.10 -9.81 14.47
N SER A 321 5.95 -9.12 14.36
CA SER A 321 5.71 -7.87 15.09
C SER A 321 5.18 -8.14 16.51
N PRO A 322 5.90 -7.73 17.57
CA PRO A 322 5.40 -7.85 18.95
C PRO A 322 4.13 -7.03 19.22
N GLN A 323 3.83 -6.04 18.37
CA GLN A 323 2.72 -5.11 18.54
C GLN A 323 1.42 -5.56 17.87
N ARG A 324 1.39 -6.73 17.23
CA ARG A 324 0.19 -7.26 16.56
C ARG A 324 -0.07 -8.70 17.01
N PRO A 325 -1.25 -9.01 17.55
CA PRO A 325 -1.65 -10.40 17.79
C PRO A 325 -1.61 -11.18 16.47
N THR A 326 -0.80 -12.23 16.42
CA THR A 326 -0.54 -13.04 15.20
C THR A 326 -1.84 -13.50 14.52
N PHE A 327 -2.86 -13.86 15.29
CA PHE A 327 -4.15 -14.34 14.76
C PHE A 327 -5.02 -13.22 14.14
N ASN A 328 -5.01 -11.99 14.66
CA ASN A 328 -5.80 -10.88 14.10
C ASN A 328 -5.30 -10.51 12.69
N TYR A 329 -3.99 -10.55 12.50
CA TYR A 329 -3.39 -10.29 11.20
C TYR A 329 -3.69 -11.40 10.20
N PHE A 330 -3.67 -12.66 10.65
CA PHE A 330 -4.12 -13.79 9.84
C PHE A 330 -5.58 -13.67 9.43
N ALA A 331 -6.46 -13.21 10.33
CA ALA A 331 -7.86 -12.98 10.02
C ALA A 331 -8.06 -11.94 8.93
N LEU A 332 -7.37 -10.79 9.01
CA LEU A 332 -7.39 -9.75 7.97
C LEU A 332 -6.99 -10.31 6.59
N MET A 333 -5.89 -11.06 6.55
CA MET A 333 -5.41 -11.70 5.33
C MET A 333 -6.45 -12.66 4.75
N SER A 334 -7.09 -13.45 5.61
CA SER A 334 -8.12 -14.42 5.23
C SER A 334 -9.39 -13.76 4.69
N ALA A 335 -9.85 -12.69 5.36
CA ALA A 335 -11.02 -11.92 4.93
C ALA A 335 -10.77 -11.22 3.59
N SER A 336 -9.57 -10.71 3.38
CA SER A 336 -9.20 -10.05 2.12
C SER A 336 -9.06 -11.05 0.96
N ASP A 337 -8.55 -12.27 1.21
CA ASP A 337 -8.53 -13.34 0.20
C ASP A 337 -9.96 -13.77 -0.18
N ALA A 338 -10.87 -13.85 0.80
CA ALA A 338 -12.28 -14.14 0.56
C ALA A 338 -12.96 -13.03 -0.26
N LEU A 339 -12.69 -11.77 0.09
CA LEU A 339 -13.18 -10.60 -0.63
C LEU A 339 -12.75 -10.62 -2.10
N ALA A 340 -11.46 -10.88 -2.37
CA ALA A 340 -10.93 -10.97 -3.72
C ALA A 340 -11.54 -12.14 -4.53
N ALA A 341 -11.99 -13.21 -3.87
CA ALA A 341 -12.67 -14.31 -4.53
C ALA A 341 -14.14 -13.98 -4.85
N LEU A 342 -14.84 -13.32 -3.93
CA LEU A 342 -16.22 -12.84 -4.12
C LEU A 342 -16.29 -11.79 -5.23
N ASP A 343 -15.29 -10.92 -5.32
CA ASP A 343 -15.23 -9.86 -6.33
C ASP A 343 -15.32 -10.38 -7.77
N ARG A 344 -14.79 -11.59 -8.01
CA ARG A 344 -14.80 -12.24 -9.33
C ARG A 344 -16.20 -12.62 -9.80
N LEU A 345 -17.19 -12.65 -8.91
CA LEU A 345 -18.59 -12.87 -9.27
C LEU A 345 -19.23 -11.64 -9.94
N GLY A 346 -18.55 -10.49 -9.91
CA GLY A 346 -19.01 -9.26 -10.54
C GLY A 346 -19.83 -8.37 -9.62
N PRO A 347 -20.23 -7.17 -10.08
CA PRO A 347 -20.81 -6.13 -9.22
C PRO A 347 -22.17 -6.52 -8.61
N ALA A 348 -22.89 -7.47 -9.20
CA ALA A 348 -24.18 -7.96 -8.70
C ALA A 348 -24.11 -8.57 -7.29
N ILE A 349 -22.90 -8.93 -6.82
CA ILE A 349 -22.71 -9.45 -5.47
C ILE A 349 -22.89 -8.38 -4.37
N GLY A 350 -22.88 -7.09 -4.73
CA GLY A 350 -23.16 -5.98 -3.80
C GLY A 350 -22.02 -5.62 -2.85
N LEU A 351 -20.76 -5.89 -3.24
CA LEU A 351 -19.58 -5.48 -2.47
C LEU A 351 -19.48 -3.95 -2.37
N ASP A 352 -19.42 -3.43 -1.15
CA ASP A 352 -19.23 -2.02 -0.82
C ASP A 352 -18.26 -1.92 0.38
N ILE A 353 -17.04 -1.44 0.13
CA ILE A 353 -16.03 -1.31 1.20
C ILE A 353 -16.35 -0.05 2.02
N SER A 354 -17.36 -0.05 2.88
CA SER A 354 -17.75 1.18 3.58
C SER A 354 -16.61 1.82 4.41
N ARG A 355 -16.67 3.14 4.63
CA ARG A 355 -15.78 3.86 5.56
C ARG A 355 -15.76 3.21 6.95
N GLU A 356 -16.93 2.84 7.45
CA GLU A 356 -17.12 2.14 8.72
C GLU A 356 -16.45 0.75 8.73
N GLY A 357 -16.49 0.04 7.60
CA GLY A 357 -15.78 -1.23 7.41
C GLY A 357 -14.26 -1.05 7.54
N LEU A 358 -13.69 -0.02 6.90
CA LEU A 358 -12.26 0.30 7.02
C LEU A 358 -11.86 0.64 8.45
N PHE A 359 -12.67 1.42 9.17
CA PHE A 359 -12.44 1.74 10.58
C PHE A 359 -12.41 0.50 11.47
N ARG A 360 -13.39 -0.40 11.30
CA ARG A 360 -13.46 -1.65 12.06
C ARG A 360 -12.28 -2.57 11.77
N LEU A 361 -11.82 -2.63 10.51
CA LEU A 361 -10.62 -3.37 10.13
C LEU A 361 -9.38 -2.79 10.81
N ALA A 362 -9.20 -1.47 10.76
CA ALA A 362 -8.08 -0.78 11.41
C ALA A 362 -7.98 -1.10 12.91
N HIS A 363 -9.13 -1.05 13.61
CA HIS A 363 -9.22 -1.40 15.03
C HIS A 363 -8.91 -2.87 15.33
N LEU A 364 -9.17 -3.79 14.40
CA LEU A 364 -8.93 -5.22 14.62
C LEU A 364 -7.46 -5.59 14.44
N VAL A 365 -6.79 -4.96 13.49
CA VAL A 365 -5.43 -5.31 13.04
C VAL A 365 -4.35 -4.57 13.80
N SER A 366 -4.73 -3.48 14.46
CA SER A 366 -3.86 -2.67 15.29
C SER A 366 -4.22 -2.81 16.76
N SER A 367 -3.20 -2.93 17.61
CA SER A 367 -3.35 -2.75 19.07
C SER A 367 -3.26 -1.28 19.49
N ASP A 368 -3.00 -0.37 18.54
CA ASP A 368 -2.95 1.07 18.76
C ASP A 368 -4.38 1.66 18.70
N PRO A 369 -4.90 2.22 19.80
CA PRO A 369 -6.22 2.83 19.83
C PRO A 369 -6.34 4.07 18.93
N THR A 370 -5.23 4.76 18.62
CA THR A 370 -5.23 5.95 17.75
C THR A 370 -5.37 5.60 16.26
N LEU A 371 -4.94 4.39 15.87
CA LEU A 371 -5.13 3.87 14.51
C LEU A 371 -6.61 3.59 14.19
N GLY A 372 -7.44 3.46 15.22
CA GLY A 372 -8.89 3.37 15.12
C GLY A 372 -9.59 4.63 14.61
N GLU A 373 -8.94 5.79 14.67
CA GLU A 373 -9.51 7.06 14.19
C GLU A 373 -9.09 7.40 12.75
N LEU A 374 -8.22 6.59 12.13
CA LEU A 374 -7.70 6.76 10.76
C LEU A 374 -7.45 8.24 10.38
N PRO A 375 -6.74 9.03 11.21
CA PRO A 375 -6.62 10.47 10.99
C PRO A 375 -5.91 10.76 9.67
N TYR A 376 -6.55 11.57 8.82
CA TYR A 376 -5.95 12.05 7.58
C TYR A 376 -5.05 13.25 7.88
N SER A 377 -3.76 12.98 8.13
CA SER A 377 -2.78 14.01 8.48
C SER A 377 -1.93 14.41 7.28
N ASP A 378 -1.76 15.72 7.06
CA ASP A 378 -0.85 16.24 6.03
C ASP A 378 0.60 16.36 6.51
N ALA A 379 0.85 16.08 7.79
CA ALA A 379 2.18 16.20 8.38
C ALA A 379 3.16 15.20 7.77
N GLN A 380 4.38 15.66 7.52
CA GLN A 380 5.48 14.82 7.07
C GLN A 380 5.77 13.71 8.10
N ASN A 381 5.93 12.48 7.61
CA ASN A 381 6.19 11.29 8.40
C ASN A 381 7.50 10.60 7.95
N ASP A 382 8.55 10.77 8.76
CA ASP A 382 9.87 10.18 8.46
C ASP A 382 9.88 8.65 8.48
N ARG A 383 9.02 8.02 9.29
CA ARG A 383 8.88 6.56 9.33
C ARG A 383 8.33 6.04 8.00
N LEU A 384 7.34 6.73 7.44
CA LEU A 384 6.80 6.39 6.11
C LEU A 384 7.88 6.54 5.03
N ARG A 385 8.66 7.63 5.04
CA ARG A 385 9.79 7.81 4.12
C ARG A 385 10.83 6.68 4.26
N GLN A 386 11.11 6.24 5.48
CA GLN A 386 12.03 5.14 5.76
C GLN A 386 11.51 3.81 5.21
N VAL A 387 10.23 3.48 5.40
CA VAL A 387 9.61 2.26 4.83
C VAL A 387 9.70 2.28 3.30
N LEU A 388 9.42 3.41 2.67
CA LEU A 388 9.44 3.57 1.21
C LEU A 388 10.85 3.70 0.60
N GLY A 389 11.88 3.79 1.45
CA GLY A 389 13.28 3.90 1.03
C GLY A 389 13.62 5.25 0.39
N LEU A 390 12.94 6.33 0.80
CA LEU A 390 13.18 7.69 0.30
C LEU A 390 14.29 8.42 1.06
N GLY A 391 14.70 7.90 2.23
CA GLY A 391 15.66 8.57 3.11
C GLY A 391 15.03 9.74 3.86
N PRO A 392 15.86 10.58 4.52
CA PRO A 392 15.35 11.73 5.28
C PRO A 392 14.63 12.73 4.37
N ALA A 393 13.73 13.49 4.98
CA ALA A 393 13.10 14.65 4.37
C ALA A 393 14.10 15.62 3.73
N PRO A 394 13.71 16.38 2.69
CA PRO A 394 14.43 17.59 2.31
C PRO A 394 14.56 18.54 3.50
N GLU A 395 15.71 19.17 3.66
CA GLU A 395 15.92 20.21 4.66
C GLU A 395 15.09 21.45 4.31
N ARG A 396 14.45 22.06 5.32
CA ARG A 396 13.76 23.35 5.20
C ARG A 396 14.81 24.46 5.17
N THR A 397 14.67 25.42 4.26
CA THR A 397 15.61 26.55 4.12
C THR A 397 14.98 27.88 4.48
N ALA A 398 13.65 27.96 4.51
CA ALA A 398 12.88 29.09 5.02
C ALA A 398 11.73 28.61 5.92
N PRO A 399 11.32 29.39 6.93
CA PRO A 399 10.05 29.16 7.61
C PRO A 399 8.88 29.36 6.64
N ALA A 400 7.75 28.75 6.95
CA ALA A 400 6.52 28.99 6.20
C ALA A 400 5.74 30.14 6.90
N PRO A 401 5.27 31.14 6.14
CA PRO A 401 4.37 32.17 6.65
C PRO A 401 3.11 31.57 7.25
N VAL A 402 2.53 32.26 8.22
CA VAL A 402 1.20 31.93 8.74
C VAL A 402 0.14 32.41 7.74
N GLY A 403 -0.56 31.46 7.13
CA GLY A 403 -1.65 31.72 6.19
C GLY A 403 -1.29 31.45 4.73
N GLU A 404 -2.19 31.83 3.83
CA GLU A 404 -2.06 31.54 2.38
C GLU A 404 -1.63 32.76 1.56
N GLU A 405 -1.54 33.94 2.18
CA GLU A 405 -1.18 35.19 1.52
C GLU A 405 -0.28 36.03 2.42
N ILE A 406 0.67 36.74 1.79
CA ILE A 406 1.48 37.79 2.42
C ILE A 406 1.01 39.13 1.88
N ILE A 407 0.70 40.06 2.77
CA ILE A 407 0.37 41.44 2.40
C ILE A 407 1.69 42.19 2.15
N LEU A 408 1.83 42.75 0.96
CA LEU A 408 2.99 43.56 0.62
C LEU A 408 2.93 44.89 1.35
N PRO A 409 4.05 45.37 1.93
CA PRO A 409 4.12 46.71 2.45
C PRO A 409 3.86 47.70 1.30
N MET A 410 2.77 48.47 1.39
CA MET A 410 2.54 49.60 0.49
C MET A 410 3.69 50.60 0.68
N PRO A 411 4.29 51.15 -0.39
CA PRO A 411 5.21 52.26 -0.22
C PRO A 411 4.45 53.38 0.47
N SER A 412 4.91 53.78 1.66
CA SER A 412 4.45 55.01 2.27
C SER A 412 4.73 56.13 1.27
N LEU A 413 3.68 56.72 0.71
CA LEU A 413 3.80 58.01 0.06
C LEU A 413 4.22 58.98 1.16
N GLU A 414 5.53 59.16 1.34
CA GLU A 414 6.08 60.33 2.03
C GLU A 414 5.73 61.56 1.17
N GLN A 415 4.48 61.99 1.26
CA GLN A 415 4.14 63.37 1.01
C GLN A 415 4.60 64.14 2.23
N SER A 416 5.86 64.54 2.22
CA SER A 416 6.38 65.57 3.12
C SER A 416 5.56 66.85 2.90
N SER A 417 4.50 66.99 3.69
CA SER A 417 3.63 68.15 3.74
C SER A 417 3.99 68.95 4.98
N TRP A 418 4.30 70.22 4.78
CA TRP A 418 4.63 71.25 5.78
C TRP A 418 3.58 71.47 6.89
N LEU A 419 2.50 70.68 6.91
CA LEU A 419 1.41 70.71 7.89
C LEU A 419 1.65 69.82 9.13
N ASP A 420 2.71 69.00 9.15
CA ASP A 420 3.08 68.15 10.30
C ASP A 420 3.57 68.94 11.53
N PHE A 421 3.60 70.27 11.48
CA PHE A 421 3.96 71.13 12.61
C PHE A 421 2.79 71.38 13.59
N PHE A 422 1.54 71.08 13.23
CA PHE A 422 0.37 71.52 14.02
C PHE A 422 -0.55 70.41 14.55
N VAL A 423 -0.22 69.12 14.37
CA VAL A 423 -1.03 68.03 14.90
C VAL A 423 -0.11 66.94 15.47
N SER A 424 -0.21 66.67 16.77
CA SER A 424 0.39 65.46 17.35
C SER A 424 -0.21 64.24 16.65
N ALA A 425 0.60 63.53 15.88
CA ALA A 425 0.23 62.27 15.27
C ALA A 425 -0.20 61.30 16.38
N ALA A 426 -1.48 60.96 16.40
CA ALA A 426 -1.95 59.81 17.13
C ALA A 426 -1.34 58.60 16.44
N HIS A 427 -0.41 57.91 17.11
CA HIS A 427 0.08 56.61 16.67
C HIS A 427 -1.11 55.64 16.65
N ALA A 428 -1.71 55.50 15.47
CA ALA A 428 -2.44 54.28 15.16
C ALA A 428 -1.42 53.15 15.31
N SER A 429 -1.70 52.25 16.26
CA SER A 429 -0.95 51.03 16.50
C SER A 429 -0.57 50.42 15.16
N GLN A 430 0.75 50.42 14.87
CA GLN A 430 1.32 49.59 13.83
C GLN A 430 0.75 48.20 14.06
N ILE A 431 -0.02 47.70 13.09
CA ILE A 431 -0.19 46.25 12.96
C ILE A 431 1.23 45.74 12.88
N ASP A 432 1.59 44.93 13.87
CA ASP A 432 2.92 44.39 14.06
C ASP A 432 3.25 43.56 12.80
N ALA A 433 3.89 44.19 11.81
CA ALA A 433 4.46 43.56 10.62
C ALA A 433 5.78 42.85 10.99
N SER A 434 5.83 42.32 12.22
CA SER A 434 6.99 41.67 12.81
C SER A 434 6.87 40.17 12.64
N SER A 435 7.20 39.70 11.45
CA SER A 435 8.15 38.57 11.27
C SER A 435 8.36 38.30 9.79
N VAL A 436 9.50 38.80 9.30
CA VAL A 436 10.43 38.12 8.38
C VAL A 436 9.83 36.97 7.56
N ASP A 437 9.46 37.26 6.31
CA ASP A 437 9.35 36.26 5.23
C ASP A 437 9.32 36.88 3.82
N TYR A 438 8.91 38.16 3.70
CA TYR A 438 8.92 38.84 2.41
C TYR A 438 10.33 38.95 1.79
N GLU A 439 11.37 39.25 2.57
CA GLU A 439 12.74 39.33 2.05
C GLU A 439 13.25 37.99 1.51
N ALA A 440 12.80 36.87 2.08
CA ALA A 440 13.13 35.53 1.61
C ALA A 440 12.42 35.19 0.29
N ILE A 441 11.23 35.75 0.06
CA ILE A 441 10.35 35.48 -1.09
C ILE A 441 10.57 36.48 -2.24
N ALA A 442 10.89 37.74 -1.94
CA ALA A 442 11.02 38.82 -2.91
C ALA A 442 11.95 38.50 -4.09
N PRO A 443 13.10 37.81 -3.91
CA PRO A 443 13.96 37.40 -5.03
C PRO A 443 13.30 36.40 -5.99
N TRP A 444 12.20 35.76 -5.60
CA TRP A 444 11.54 34.68 -6.34
C TRP A 444 10.19 35.08 -6.93
N LEU A 445 9.77 36.33 -6.75
CA LEU A 445 8.57 36.87 -7.37
C LEU A 445 8.72 37.00 -8.89
N PRO A 446 7.64 36.76 -9.66
CA PRO A 446 7.66 36.97 -11.11
C PRO A 446 8.16 38.37 -11.46
N PRO A 447 9.12 38.49 -12.40
CA PRO A 447 9.73 39.76 -12.75
C PRO A 447 8.87 40.56 -13.74
N SER A 448 9.18 41.86 -13.89
CA SER A 448 8.82 42.61 -15.09
C SER A 448 9.56 42.04 -16.32
N SER A 449 9.09 42.37 -17.53
CA SER A 449 9.73 41.94 -18.80
C SER A 449 11.22 42.24 -18.85
N GLU A 450 11.62 43.42 -18.38
CA GLU A 450 13.02 43.88 -18.39
C GLU A 450 13.94 43.04 -17.49
N ASN A 451 13.43 42.54 -16.38
CA ASN A 451 14.20 41.78 -15.38
C ASN A 451 14.11 40.26 -15.58
N ALA A 452 13.38 39.80 -16.61
CA ALA A 452 13.18 38.38 -16.88
C ALA A 452 14.49 37.59 -17.06
N PRO A 453 15.53 38.08 -17.78
CA PRO A 453 16.77 37.32 -17.94
C PRO A 453 17.49 37.03 -16.61
N GLN A 454 17.55 38.00 -15.70
CA GLN A 454 18.21 37.87 -14.41
C GLN A 454 17.45 36.93 -13.47
N TYR A 455 16.11 36.96 -13.54
CA TYR A 455 15.27 36.00 -12.82
C TYR A 455 15.49 34.57 -13.31
N ILE A 456 15.48 34.37 -14.62
CA ILE A 456 15.71 33.07 -15.27
C ILE A 456 17.06 32.50 -14.83
N GLU A 457 18.13 33.29 -14.88
CA GLU A 457 19.46 32.86 -14.44
C GLU A 457 19.47 32.43 -12.97
N ARG A 458 18.89 33.26 -12.08
CA ARG A 458 18.80 32.98 -10.64
C ARG A 458 18.04 31.71 -10.32
N VAL A 459 16.87 31.51 -10.94
CA VAL A 459 16.07 30.29 -10.73
C VAL A 459 16.80 29.08 -11.27
N ARG A 460 17.46 29.20 -12.43
CA ARG A 460 18.24 28.12 -13.02
C ARG A 460 19.43 27.70 -12.14
N GLU A 461 20.16 28.66 -11.60
CA GLU A 461 21.26 28.38 -10.66
C GLU A 461 20.76 27.65 -9.42
N MET A 462 19.65 28.12 -8.83
CA MET A 462 19.00 27.48 -7.70
C MET A 462 18.58 26.04 -8.05
N MET A 463 17.86 25.84 -9.16
CA MET A 463 17.43 24.51 -9.60
C MET A 463 18.62 23.56 -9.81
N ASN A 464 19.73 24.03 -10.39
CA ASN A 464 20.93 23.23 -10.59
C ASN A 464 21.60 22.86 -9.26
N GLN A 465 21.64 23.76 -8.28
CA GLN A 465 22.13 23.46 -6.93
C GLN A 465 21.29 22.36 -6.25
N GLU A 466 19.96 22.45 -6.37
CA GLU A 466 19.06 21.44 -5.79
C GLU A 466 19.16 20.10 -6.52
N ALA A 467 19.29 20.10 -7.85
CA ALA A 467 19.54 18.90 -8.65
C ALA A 467 20.86 18.21 -8.25
N ASP A 468 21.94 18.98 -8.09
CA ASP A 468 23.25 18.48 -7.65
C ASP A 468 23.21 17.83 -6.26
N ALA A 469 22.38 18.36 -5.35
CA ALA A 469 22.19 17.78 -4.02
C ALA A 469 21.50 16.40 -4.08
N VAL A 470 20.49 16.25 -4.96
CA VAL A 470 19.78 14.98 -5.16
C VAL A 470 20.64 13.97 -5.92
N GLU A 471 21.35 14.41 -6.96
CA GLU A 471 22.22 13.57 -7.78
C GLU A 471 23.31 12.86 -7.00
N ARG A 472 23.95 13.57 -6.06
CA ARG A 472 24.98 12.98 -5.18
C ARG A 472 24.45 11.82 -4.36
N LYS A 473 23.15 11.80 -4.04
CA LYS A 473 22.48 10.74 -3.29
C LYS A 473 21.91 9.63 -4.20
N SER A 474 21.56 9.95 -5.45
CA SER A 474 20.79 9.06 -6.33
C SER A 474 21.59 7.89 -6.91
N LYS A 475 22.93 7.93 -6.90
CA LYS A 475 23.82 6.90 -7.51
C LYS A 475 23.56 6.65 -9.01
N LEU A 476 23.06 7.65 -9.75
CA LEU A 476 22.94 7.60 -11.20
C LEU A 476 24.32 7.74 -11.87
N SER A 477 24.54 7.08 -13.01
CA SER A 477 25.76 7.28 -13.82
C SER A 477 25.82 8.68 -14.41
N ASP A 478 27.02 9.16 -14.73
CA ASP A 478 27.28 10.53 -15.22
C ASP A 478 26.38 10.95 -16.40
N LYS A 479 26.21 10.06 -17.39
CA LYS A 479 25.29 10.27 -18.52
C LYS A 479 23.85 10.57 -18.05
N HIS A 480 23.34 9.75 -17.14
CA HIS A 480 21.98 9.88 -16.63
C HIS A 480 21.81 11.08 -15.71
N ARG A 481 22.87 11.54 -15.03
CA ARG A 481 22.86 12.80 -14.27
C ARG A 481 22.67 13.99 -15.21
N GLY A 482 23.48 14.08 -16.27
CA GLY A 482 23.32 15.14 -17.28
C GLY A 482 21.92 15.17 -17.90
N LEU A 483 21.37 14.00 -18.23
CA LEU A 483 20.00 13.90 -18.75
C LEU A 483 18.94 14.31 -17.72
N LEU A 484 19.11 13.93 -16.45
CA LEU A 484 18.17 14.29 -15.39
C LEU A 484 18.06 15.81 -15.21
N ARG A 485 19.16 16.56 -15.31
CA ARG A 485 19.14 18.03 -15.23
C ARG A 485 18.28 18.65 -16.32
N LEU A 486 18.43 18.17 -17.56
CA LEU A 486 17.60 18.62 -18.68
C LEU A 486 16.12 18.34 -18.44
N ILE A 487 15.80 17.17 -17.85
CA ILE A 487 14.41 16.81 -17.50
C ILE A 487 13.89 17.73 -16.39
N ILE A 488 14.69 18.02 -15.35
CA ILE A 488 14.30 18.90 -14.24
C ILE A 488 13.99 20.31 -14.75
N GLU A 489 14.89 20.93 -15.51
CA GLU A 489 14.71 22.27 -16.05
C GLU A 489 13.47 22.34 -16.97
N ALA A 490 13.28 21.34 -17.84
CA ALA A 490 12.13 21.27 -18.74
C ALA A 490 10.81 21.00 -18.00
N SER A 491 10.84 20.19 -16.93
CA SER A 491 9.67 19.90 -16.10
C SER A 491 9.23 21.15 -15.34
N ALA A 492 10.14 21.85 -14.67
CA ALA A 492 9.81 23.11 -13.99
C ALA A 492 9.20 24.14 -14.97
N TRP A 493 9.72 24.21 -16.20
CA TRP A 493 9.15 25.11 -17.22
C TRP A 493 7.75 24.65 -17.62
N GLN A 494 7.58 23.35 -17.87
CA GLN A 494 6.31 22.77 -18.24
C GLN A 494 5.22 22.97 -17.18
N GLU A 495 5.58 22.82 -15.91
CA GLU A 495 4.66 22.84 -14.78
C GLU A 495 4.30 24.25 -14.30
N SER A 496 5.26 25.17 -14.26
CA SER A 496 5.04 26.48 -13.59
C SER A 496 5.54 27.70 -14.36
N CYS A 497 6.21 27.50 -15.50
CA CYS A 497 7.03 28.54 -16.11
C CYS A 497 8.08 29.10 -15.15
N TRP A 498 8.66 28.24 -14.32
CA TRP A 498 9.66 28.56 -13.31
C TRP A 498 9.16 29.49 -12.19
N ARG A 499 7.84 29.55 -11.97
CA ARG A 499 7.23 30.38 -10.92
C ARG A 499 6.92 29.56 -9.68
N GLN A 500 7.39 29.99 -8.52
CA GLN A 500 6.90 29.51 -7.22
C GLN A 500 5.70 30.34 -6.74
N PHE A 501 5.67 31.64 -7.07
CA PHE A 501 4.76 32.62 -6.50
C PHE A 501 4.00 33.39 -7.56
N ILE A 502 2.86 33.95 -7.15
CA ILE A 502 2.07 34.93 -7.91
C ILE A 502 1.94 36.18 -7.04
N ALA A 503 2.12 37.35 -7.64
CA ALA A 503 1.94 38.64 -6.99
C ALA A 503 0.82 39.43 -7.69
N GLY A 504 -0.10 40.01 -6.92
CA GLY A 504 -1.21 40.80 -7.43
C GLY A 504 -1.94 41.56 -6.33
N GLN A 505 -2.44 42.77 -6.63
CA GLN A 505 -3.25 43.59 -5.71
C GLN A 505 -2.61 43.84 -4.33
N GLY A 506 -1.27 44.04 -4.30
CA GLY A 506 -0.54 44.24 -3.04
C GLY A 506 -0.43 42.99 -2.18
N ARG A 507 -0.60 41.80 -2.76
CA ARG A 507 -0.48 40.51 -2.07
C ARG A 507 0.40 39.54 -2.86
N VAL A 508 1.00 38.61 -2.14
CA VAL A 508 1.76 37.49 -2.69
C VAL A 508 1.18 36.19 -2.16
N THR A 509 1.01 35.22 -3.06
CA THR A 509 0.68 33.84 -2.72
C THR A 509 1.54 32.88 -3.54
N TYR A 510 1.51 31.59 -3.20
CA TYR A 510 2.19 30.55 -3.95
C TYR A 510 1.37 30.08 -5.16
N LEU A 511 2.06 29.62 -6.19
CA LEU A 511 1.45 29.09 -7.39
C LEU A 511 0.72 27.79 -7.05
N ARG A 512 -0.57 27.73 -7.37
CA ARG A 512 -1.37 26.51 -7.36
C ARG A 512 -1.84 26.16 -8.76
N SER A 513 -2.05 24.87 -9.02
CA SER A 513 -2.76 24.46 -10.22
C SER A 513 -4.20 24.97 -10.21
N TYR A 514 -4.81 25.06 -11.40
CA TYR A 514 -6.20 25.48 -11.58
C TYR A 514 -7.21 24.67 -10.74
N ASN A 515 -6.93 23.39 -10.50
CA ASN A 515 -7.77 22.50 -9.69
C ASN A 515 -7.33 22.40 -8.21
N ASN A 516 -6.41 23.26 -7.75
CA ASN A 516 -5.91 23.31 -6.37
C ASN A 516 -5.28 22.01 -5.83
N THR A 517 -4.71 21.18 -6.71
CA THR A 517 -4.13 19.88 -6.32
C THR A 517 -2.61 19.89 -6.20
N SER A 518 -1.92 20.78 -6.90
CA SER A 518 -0.45 20.87 -6.91
C SER A 518 0.06 22.29 -6.66
N VAL A 519 1.28 22.40 -6.13
CA VAL A 519 1.85 23.68 -5.68
C VAL A 519 3.31 23.90 -6.12
N GLY A 520 3.65 25.18 -6.32
CA GLY A 520 5.02 25.67 -6.47
C GLY A 520 5.67 25.41 -7.83
N ILE A 521 6.98 25.66 -7.90
CA ILE A 521 7.78 25.66 -9.13
C ILE A 521 7.79 24.30 -9.84
N MET A 522 7.69 23.21 -9.10
CA MET A 522 7.63 21.85 -9.62
C MET A 522 6.21 21.27 -9.66
N GLN A 523 5.17 22.03 -9.28
CA GLN A 523 3.77 21.57 -9.19
C GLN A 523 3.63 20.20 -8.50
N ILE A 524 4.07 20.12 -7.25
CA ILE A 524 4.01 18.88 -6.46
C ILE A 524 2.57 18.64 -5.99
N TYR A 525 2.00 17.49 -6.35
CA TYR A 525 0.67 17.07 -5.90
C TYR A 525 0.63 16.79 -4.39
N LEU A 526 -0.16 17.57 -3.65
CA LEU A 526 -0.20 17.50 -2.19
C LEU A 526 -0.77 16.16 -1.70
N ASP A 527 -1.89 15.70 -2.27
CA ASP A 527 -2.53 14.43 -1.87
C ASP A 527 -1.68 13.20 -2.26
N VAL A 528 -1.04 13.22 -3.44
CA VAL A 528 -0.19 12.11 -3.90
C VAL A 528 1.02 11.92 -3.01
N TRP A 529 1.66 13.02 -2.61
CA TRP A 529 2.88 12.99 -1.81
C TRP A 529 2.66 13.27 -0.32
N ARG A 530 1.40 13.24 0.13
CA ARG A 530 1.01 13.41 1.53
C ARG A 530 1.81 12.51 2.45
N GLY A 531 2.31 13.08 3.55
CA GLY A 531 3.12 12.37 4.53
C GLY A 531 4.56 12.13 4.12
N LEU A 532 4.95 12.41 2.87
CA LEU A 532 6.34 12.30 2.41
C LEU A 532 7.06 13.64 2.41
N TYR A 533 6.35 14.71 2.09
CA TYR A 533 6.85 16.08 2.06
C TYR A 533 6.00 16.98 2.95
N ASP A 534 6.62 18.03 3.48
CA ASP A 534 5.94 19.03 4.30
C ASP A 534 5.16 20.00 3.39
N PRO A 535 3.81 20.08 3.54
CA PRO A 535 2.97 20.83 2.63
C PRO A 535 3.26 22.34 2.66
N ASP A 536 3.57 22.89 3.84
CA ASP A 536 3.84 24.33 3.98
C ASP A 536 5.19 24.71 3.37
N SER A 537 6.20 23.86 3.52
CA SER A 537 7.49 24.03 2.84
C SER A 537 7.35 23.86 1.33
N LEU A 538 6.51 22.94 0.83
CA LEU A 538 6.22 22.84 -0.61
C LEU A 538 5.59 24.12 -1.18
N ARG A 539 4.80 24.83 -0.37
CA ARG A 539 4.11 26.07 -0.78
C ARG A 539 5.03 27.29 -0.71
N TRP A 540 5.82 27.43 0.34
CA TRP A 540 6.49 28.68 0.65
C TRP A 540 8.01 28.65 0.52
N ASP A 541 8.63 27.47 0.45
CA ASP A 541 10.07 27.32 0.24
C ASP A 541 10.33 26.81 -1.19
N ILE A 542 10.77 27.72 -2.08
CA ILE A 542 11.09 27.40 -3.47
C ILE A 542 12.18 26.32 -3.59
N ARG A 543 13.18 26.33 -2.69
CA ARG A 543 14.27 25.34 -2.71
C ARG A 543 13.75 23.99 -2.25
N TYR A 544 12.90 23.96 -1.23
CA TYR A 544 12.24 22.73 -0.79
C TYR A 544 11.37 22.13 -1.90
N ASN A 545 10.55 22.94 -2.57
CA ASN A 545 9.71 22.49 -3.69
C ASN A 545 10.56 21.98 -4.87
N ALA A 546 11.60 22.73 -5.26
CA ALA A 546 12.55 22.34 -6.29
C ALA A 546 13.24 21.01 -5.95
N ARG A 547 13.75 20.86 -4.72
CA ARG A 547 14.42 19.65 -4.24
C ARG A 547 13.49 18.46 -4.21
N ALA A 548 12.24 18.62 -3.76
CA ALA A 548 11.23 17.57 -3.79
C ALA A 548 10.94 17.11 -5.23
N GLY A 549 10.76 18.03 -6.18
CA GLY A 549 10.58 17.69 -7.59
C GLY A 549 11.79 16.97 -8.20
N CYS A 550 13.01 17.40 -7.84
CA CYS A 550 14.25 16.71 -8.23
C CYS A 550 14.30 15.27 -7.68
N GLU A 551 13.95 15.06 -6.41
CA GLU A 551 13.87 13.73 -5.80
C GLU A 551 12.88 12.82 -6.53
N ILE A 552 11.69 13.33 -6.87
CA ILE A 552 10.64 12.57 -7.56
C ILE A 552 11.08 12.20 -8.99
N LEU A 553 11.67 13.13 -9.74
CA LEU A 553 12.18 12.84 -11.09
C LEU A 553 13.33 11.83 -11.05
N ALA A 554 14.26 11.96 -10.09
CA ALA A 554 15.34 11.01 -9.89
C ALA A 554 14.81 9.62 -9.51
N LEU A 555 13.78 9.57 -8.65
CA LEU A 555 13.07 8.36 -8.25
C LEU A 555 12.45 7.67 -9.47
N TYR A 556 11.69 8.40 -10.29
CA TYR A 556 11.05 7.85 -11.49
C TYR A 556 12.05 7.37 -12.54
N MET A 557 13.12 8.12 -12.77
CA MET A 557 14.19 7.69 -13.67
C MET A 557 14.84 6.39 -13.18
N LYS A 558 15.24 6.34 -11.90
CA LYS A 558 16.03 5.24 -11.35
C LYS A 558 15.22 3.98 -11.10
N ARG A 559 14.11 4.10 -10.36
CA ARG A 559 13.35 2.95 -9.85
C ARG A 559 12.35 2.40 -10.87
N TYR A 560 12.01 3.19 -11.90
CA TYR A 560 11.02 2.80 -12.89
C TYR A 560 11.59 2.76 -14.30
N ALA A 561 11.98 3.90 -14.89
CA ALA A 561 12.35 3.94 -16.31
C ALA A 561 13.58 3.07 -16.62
N LEU A 562 14.71 3.29 -15.90
CA LEU A 562 15.95 2.54 -16.12
C LEU A 562 15.84 1.06 -15.71
N LYS A 563 14.99 0.76 -14.72
CA LYS A 563 14.79 -0.61 -14.24
C LYS A 563 13.88 -1.44 -15.15
N LYS A 564 12.78 -0.85 -15.63
CA LYS A 564 11.74 -1.55 -16.39
C LYS A 564 11.89 -1.42 -17.91
N SER A 565 12.72 -0.51 -18.41
CA SER A 565 12.91 -0.28 -19.85
C SER A 565 14.39 -0.09 -20.18
N GLN A 566 15.01 -1.14 -20.72
CA GLN A 566 16.40 -1.08 -21.16
C GLN A 566 16.50 -0.49 -22.58
N ASN A 567 17.62 0.19 -22.85
CA ASN A 567 17.99 0.69 -24.18
C ASN A 567 17.06 1.76 -24.77
N LEU A 568 16.36 2.54 -23.94
CA LEU A 568 15.68 3.75 -24.41
C LEU A 568 16.73 4.79 -24.85
N SER A 569 16.44 5.49 -25.95
CA SER A 569 17.21 6.70 -26.28
C SER A 569 16.98 7.76 -25.20
N ASP A 570 17.92 8.69 -25.05
CA ASP A 570 17.85 9.73 -24.02
C ASP A 570 16.57 10.57 -24.14
N ASP A 571 16.13 10.83 -25.38
CA ASP A 571 14.91 11.58 -25.66
C ASP A 571 13.64 10.81 -25.26
N ILE A 572 13.58 9.49 -25.52
CA ILE A 572 12.44 8.66 -25.11
C ILE A 572 12.44 8.51 -23.58
N LEU A 573 13.62 8.36 -22.97
CA LEU A 573 13.78 8.27 -21.53
C LEU A 573 13.29 9.55 -20.85
N ALA A 574 13.69 10.73 -21.34
CA ALA A 574 13.25 12.02 -20.81
C ALA A 574 11.73 12.16 -20.82
N ARG A 575 11.10 11.87 -21.96
CA ARG A 575 9.64 11.94 -22.11
C ARG A 575 8.91 10.91 -21.25
N SER A 576 9.49 9.71 -21.09
CA SER A 576 8.94 8.67 -20.22
C SER A 576 8.98 9.07 -18.74
N VAL A 577 10.09 9.69 -18.30
CA VAL A 577 10.22 10.20 -16.93
C VAL A 577 9.22 11.30 -16.67
N TYR A 578 9.07 12.25 -17.60
CA TYR A 578 8.07 13.31 -17.47
C TYR A 578 6.63 12.78 -17.48
N ALA A 579 6.32 11.79 -18.35
CA ALA A 579 4.99 11.17 -18.35
C ALA A 579 4.64 10.55 -16.98
N MET A 580 5.61 9.91 -16.31
CA MET A 580 5.44 9.44 -14.93
C MET A 580 5.35 10.58 -13.91
N TYR A 581 6.10 11.67 -14.11
CA TYR A 581 5.98 12.86 -13.27
C TYR A 581 4.55 13.42 -13.27
N ASN A 582 3.96 13.51 -14.46
CA ASN A 582 2.63 14.08 -14.68
C ASN A 582 1.48 13.16 -14.22
N GLY A 583 1.62 11.83 -14.31
CA GLY A 583 0.50 10.91 -14.05
C GLY A 583 0.83 9.61 -13.32
N GLY A 584 2.00 9.54 -12.66
CA GLY A 584 2.42 8.42 -11.83
C GLY A 584 3.11 7.26 -12.57
N PRO A 585 3.61 6.26 -11.82
CA PRO A 585 4.37 5.13 -12.36
C PRO A 585 3.68 4.39 -13.52
N GLY A 586 2.35 4.23 -13.45
CA GLY A 586 1.55 3.60 -14.50
C GLY A 586 1.66 4.25 -15.89
N GLN A 587 2.11 5.51 -15.98
CA GLN A 587 2.28 6.19 -17.27
C GLN A 587 3.46 5.69 -18.09
N LEU A 588 4.42 4.96 -17.52
CA LEU A 588 5.56 4.45 -18.28
C LEU A 588 5.11 3.58 -19.47
N ALA A 589 4.28 2.56 -19.20
CA ALA A 589 3.78 1.66 -20.23
C ALA A 589 2.83 2.39 -21.20
N LYS A 590 1.93 3.24 -20.66
CA LYS A 590 0.98 4.04 -21.45
C LYS A 590 1.70 4.98 -22.43
N PHE A 591 2.72 5.70 -21.96
CA PHE A 591 3.53 6.59 -22.80
C PHE A 591 4.30 5.82 -23.88
N LEU A 592 4.96 4.72 -23.54
CA LEU A 592 5.68 3.91 -24.53
C LEU A 592 4.74 3.35 -25.61
N GLN A 593 3.48 3.04 -25.26
CA GLN A 593 2.46 2.65 -26.22
C GLN A 593 2.04 3.82 -27.11
N ARG A 594 1.76 5.01 -26.54
CA ARG A 594 1.48 6.25 -27.29
C ARG A 594 2.62 6.58 -28.26
N HIS A 595 3.86 6.47 -27.79
CA HIS A 595 5.06 6.69 -28.59
C HIS A 595 5.14 5.76 -29.80
N LYS A 596 4.91 4.46 -29.62
CA LYS A 596 4.90 3.49 -30.72
C LYS A 596 3.85 3.81 -31.79
N LYS A 597 2.72 4.41 -31.39
CA LYS A 597 1.63 4.80 -32.30
C LYS A 597 1.77 6.22 -32.88
N GLY A 598 2.65 7.05 -32.32
CA GLY A 598 2.71 8.48 -32.65
C GLY A 598 1.54 9.30 -32.10
N GLU A 599 0.76 8.75 -31.16
CA GLU A 599 -0.47 9.34 -30.61
C GLU A 599 -0.19 10.04 -29.28
N PHE A 600 0.45 11.20 -29.34
CA PHE A 600 0.85 11.95 -28.15
C PHE A 600 -0.29 12.80 -27.57
N TRP A 601 -0.35 12.91 -26.25
CA TRP A 601 -1.19 13.90 -25.57
C TRP A 601 -0.62 15.31 -25.75
N LEU A 602 -1.43 16.34 -25.41
CA LEU A 602 -0.95 17.72 -25.46
C LEU A 602 0.24 17.94 -24.50
N SER A 603 0.18 17.39 -23.29
CA SER A 603 1.29 17.44 -22.32
C SER A 603 2.57 16.79 -22.88
N ASP A 604 2.46 15.62 -23.53
CA ASP A 604 3.59 14.93 -24.16
C ASP A 604 4.27 15.79 -25.25
N ARG A 605 3.51 16.60 -25.99
CA ARG A 605 4.01 17.50 -27.05
C ARG A 605 4.64 18.75 -26.46
N LEU A 606 3.96 19.41 -25.52
CA LEU A 606 4.45 20.63 -24.88
C LEU A 606 5.73 20.39 -24.08
N PHE A 607 5.80 19.27 -23.34
CA PHE A 607 7.04 18.89 -22.67
C PHE A 607 8.17 18.63 -23.67
N TRP A 608 7.88 17.95 -24.79
CA TRP A 608 8.91 17.67 -25.80
C TRP A 608 9.50 18.96 -26.39
N GLU A 609 8.66 19.94 -26.70
CA GLU A 609 9.11 21.26 -27.17
C GLU A 609 10.03 21.95 -26.15
N LYS A 610 9.59 22.04 -24.89
CA LYS A 610 10.36 22.66 -23.80
C LYS A 610 11.67 21.93 -23.54
N TYR A 611 11.65 20.60 -23.58
CA TYR A 611 12.85 19.77 -23.47
C TYR A 611 13.85 20.06 -24.59
N LEU A 612 13.39 20.22 -25.84
CA LEU A 612 14.28 20.60 -26.96
C LEU A 612 14.87 22.01 -26.79
N TRP A 613 14.11 22.97 -26.28
CA TRP A 613 14.62 24.30 -25.95
C TRP A 613 15.67 24.27 -24.84
N VAL A 614 15.41 23.54 -23.75
CA VAL A 614 16.37 23.34 -22.66
C VAL A 614 17.65 22.66 -23.17
N LYS A 615 17.51 21.58 -23.96
CA LYS A 615 18.62 20.84 -24.56
C LYS A 615 19.48 21.70 -25.49
N SER A 616 18.91 22.74 -26.10
CA SER A 616 19.61 23.70 -26.97
C SER A 616 20.00 25.02 -26.28
N GLY A 617 19.76 25.15 -24.98
CA GLY A 617 20.11 26.34 -24.20
C GLY A 617 19.21 27.56 -24.44
N GLN A 618 18.01 27.38 -25.01
CA GLN A 618 17.09 28.45 -25.40
C GLN A 618 16.17 28.90 -24.25
N PHE A 619 16.75 29.26 -23.09
CA PHE A 619 15.99 29.63 -21.88
C PHE A 619 15.22 30.95 -22.00
N GLN A 620 15.61 31.84 -22.92
CA GLN A 620 14.90 33.10 -23.17
C GLN A 620 13.43 32.89 -23.56
N ASN A 621 13.08 31.73 -24.13
CA ASN A 621 11.71 31.41 -24.52
C ASN A 621 10.77 31.25 -23.31
N ILE A 622 11.30 31.07 -22.09
CA ILE A 622 10.52 31.02 -20.84
C ILE A 622 9.76 32.33 -20.61
N ALA A 623 10.35 33.47 -21.04
CA ALA A 623 9.77 34.80 -20.85
C ALA A 623 8.34 34.90 -21.42
N ALA A 624 8.02 34.12 -22.46
CA ALA A 624 6.71 34.08 -23.09
C ALA A 624 5.57 33.70 -22.13
N CYS A 625 5.84 32.87 -21.12
CA CYS A 625 4.84 32.49 -20.12
C CYS A 625 5.15 33.00 -18.69
N LEU A 626 6.34 33.55 -18.47
CA LEU A 626 6.72 34.16 -17.18
C LEU A 626 6.09 35.55 -16.97
N VAL A 627 5.95 36.35 -18.03
CA VAL A 627 5.63 37.80 -17.96
C VAL A 627 4.18 38.13 -18.34
N GLY A 628 3.40 37.17 -18.84
CA GLY A 628 2.06 37.44 -19.38
C GLY A 628 1.07 36.29 -19.31
N GLY A 629 1.25 35.38 -18.34
CA GLY A 629 0.37 34.22 -18.12
C GLY A 629 -0.48 34.34 -16.88
#